data_AF-A0A2N6F435-F1
#
_entry.id   AF-A0A2N6F435-F1
#
_cell.length_a   1.000
_cell.length_b   1.000
_cell.length_c   1.000
_cell.angle_alpha   90.00
_cell.angle_beta   90.00
_cell.angle_gamma   90.00
#
_symmetry.space_group_name_H-M   'P 1'
#
loop_
_entity.id
_entity.type
_entity.pdbx_description
1 polymer ?
#
loop_
_entity_poly.entity_id
_entity_poly.type
_entity_poly.pdbx_seq_one_letter_code
_entity_poly.pdbx_strand_id
1 'polypeptide(L)'
;MFSIVCPNCQFSKKYPAERLPEKAVKVKCPSCNLGFIFEPGSTEAKINKRKDNNLPPEHLDKSARNNTHRNKRLFLFVGLLLVLIGSYAAFNYSNFVNESAPPSATKGPGNNSEKKVKKNIPEKPTIAVASKLGQQLNPSAMAPVNMFKVFYINTTDPKMVVASAYQESASVNYIHDQLHGIPSKDFGAYWVGNFEFKDEVEREISVAQSHAETRIYIDGQEVFGSKTKRNIHFKFTKGLHTIEVEYANNWHTTDLLVNILPVVPMSTKPEAMVAIENVNRQEKTKYWVASVYDSDEMDHQIQLSLKESKTPVILFLASYGPVNWNISGAEKAKLKMVLYSSYKMGSSIKVGPAVPTYKISYKNLTLAYTLVPKCSESGNRMHCEGEEDFPRLMGQIDQLTNGKKPDGFTGVYDGGSLSVPEVILDQDRYKNIQQQRNAIERRKKELASRSIDKVFN
;
A
#
# COMPACT_ATOMS: atom_id res chain seq x y z
N MET A 1 49.53 14.93 -10.61
CA MET A 1 48.66 14.92 -11.81
C MET A 1 48.98 13.66 -12.61
N PHE A 2 47.97 12.97 -13.10
CA PHE A 2 48.10 11.77 -13.94
C PHE A 2 47.69 12.07 -15.37
N SER A 3 48.38 11.48 -16.35
CA SER A 3 48.02 11.59 -17.77
C SER A 3 47.27 10.34 -18.19
N ILE A 4 46.06 10.49 -18.70
CA ILE A 4 45.32 9.39 -19.32
C ILE A 4 45.55 9.48 -20.83
N VAL A 5 46.03 8.40 -21.43
CA VAL A 5 46.31 8.31 -22.88
C VAL A 5 45.29 7.38 -23.54
N CYS A 6 44.66 7.84 -24.61
CA CYS A 6 43.78 7.03 -25.42
C CYS A 6 44.61 6.01 -26.23
N PRO A 7 44.39 4.70 -26.09
CA PRO A 7 45.14 3.69 -26.84
C PRO A 7 44.82 3.70 -28.35
N ASN A 8 43.69 4.29 -28.75
CA ASN A 8 43.23 4.29 -30.14
C ASN A 8 43.79 5.45 -30.98
N CYS A 9 44.08 6.60 -30.36
CA CYS A 9 44.53 7.81 -31.08
C CYS A 9 45.65 8.59 -30.39
N GLN A 10 46.21 8.06 -29.30
CA GLN A 10 47.29 8.68 -28.51
C GLN A 10 46.98 10.05 -27.90
N PHE A 11 45.73 10.53 -28.00
CA PHE A 11 45.27 11.72 -27.30
C PHE A 11 45.50 11.56 -25.79
N SER A 12 46.13 12.55 -25.15
CA SER A 12 46.40 12.52 -23.72
C SER A 12 45.83 13.75 -23.00
N LYS A 13 45.35 13.55 -21.77
CA LYS A 13 44.82 14.64 -20.93
C LYS A 13 45.22 14.42 -19.46
N LYS A 14 45.67 15.50 -18.81
CA LYS A 14 46.13 15.48 -17.41
C LYS A 14 44.97 15.70 -16.44
N TYR A 15 44.96 14.95 -15.34
CA TYR A 15 43.95 15.03 -14.28
C TYR A 15 44.57 15.04 -12.87
N PRO A 16 43.90 15.67 -11.89
CA PRO A 16 44.22 15.51 -10.47
C PRO A 16 44.02 14.06 -10.02
N ALA A 17 44.79 13.63 -9.01
CA ALA A 17 44.75 12.26 -8.51
C ALA A 17 43.38 11.89 -7.93
N GLU A 18 42.69 12.86 -7.32
CA GLU A 18 41.40 12.68 -6.66
C GLU A 18 40.25 12.44 -7.65
N ARG A 19 40.50 12.59 -8.95
CA ARG A 19 39.51 12.38 -10.02
C ARG A 19 39.71 11.07 -10.80
N LEU A 20 40.72 10.27 -10.42
CA LEU A 20 40.92 8.96 -11.02
C LEU A 20 39.94 7.93 -10.41
N PRO A 21 39.36 7.04 -11.23
CA PRO A 21 38.51 5.97 -10.74
C PRO A 21 39.33 4.96 -9.92
N GLU A 22 38.74 4.38 -8.89
CA GLU A 22 39.37 3.36 -8.03
C GLU A 22 39.27 1.94 -8.62
N LYS A 23 38.49 1.75 -9.69
CA LYS A 23 38.28 0.47 -10.38
C LYS A 23 38.34 0.65 -11.90
N ALA A 24 38.51 -0.45 -12.62
CA ALA A 24 38.50 -0.45 -14.07
C ALA A 24 37.17 0.10 -14.62
N VAL A 25 37.23 1.06 -15.55
CA VAL A 25 36.05 1.71 -16.12
C VAL A 25 36.18 1.85 -17.63
N LYS A 26 35.05 1.73 -18.33
CA LYS A 26 34.97 2.01 -19.78
C LYS A 26 34.86 3.52 -19.99
N VAL A 27 35.72 4.08 -20.82
CA VAL A 27 35.80 5.52 -21.14
C VAL A 27 35.73 5.71 -22.66
N LYS A 28 35.23 6.85 -23.13
CA LYS A 28 35.25 7.24 -24.55
C LYS A 28 36.28 8.34 -24.76
N CYS A 29 37.08 8.25 -25.84
CA CYS A 29 38.03 9.31 -26.18
C CYS A 29 37.33 10.48 -26.90
N PRO A 30 37.52 11.75 -26.49
CA PRO A 30 36.95 12.90 -27.20
C PRO A 30 37.53 13.10 -28.60
N SER A 31 38.79 12.71 -28.82
CA SER A 31 39.48 12.93 -30.09
C SER A 31 39.03 11.95 -31.18
N CYS A 32 38.74 10.69 -30.84
CA CYS A 32 38.39 9.66 -31.84
C CYS A 32 37.04 8.97 -31.58
N ASN A 33 36.32 9.35 -30.52
CA ASN A 33 35.02 8.81 -30.09
C ASN A 33 34.97 7.29 -29.81
N LEU A 34 36.12 6.61 -29.83
CA LEU A 34 36.22 5.18 -29.55
C LEU A 34 36.31 4.92 -28.04
N GLY A 35 35.68 3.82 -27.60
CA GLY A 35 35.72 3.38 -26.21
C GLY A 35 36.96 2.55 -25.87
N PHE A 36 37.51 2.70 -24.66
CA PHE A 36 38.56 1.83 -24.11
C PHE A 36 38.35 1.61 -22.60
N ILE A 37 39.06 0.64 -22.01
CA ILE A 37 39.02 0.40 -20.57
C ILE A 37 40.22 1.09 -19.94
N PHE A 38 39.97 1.94 -18.96
CA PHE A 38 41.00 2.52 -18.11
C PHE A 38 41.11 1.68 -16.82
N GLU A 39 42.30 1.16 -16.54
CA GLU A 39 42.61 0.44 -15.30
C GLU A 39 43.43 1.36 -14.36
N PRO A 40 42.99 1.57 -13.10
CA PRO A 40 43.73 2.38 -12.14
C PRO A 40 45.09 1.74 -11.86
N GLY A 41 46.17 2.51 -12.03
CA GLY A 41 47.55 2.02 -11.84
C GLY A 41 48.20 1.44 -13.09
N SER A 42 47.49 1.29 -14.21
CA SER A 42 48.12 0.93 -15.48
C SER A 42 48.71 2.18 -16.15
N THR A 43 50.02 2.23 -16.36
CA THR A 43 50.65 3.23 -17.24
C THR A 43 50.38 2.94 -18.73
N GLU A 44 49.76 1.80 -19.06
CA GLU A 44 49.40 1.39 -20.42
C GLU A 44 48.04 0.66 -20.45
N ALA A 45 47.08 1.21 -21.21
CA ALA A 45 45.75 0.63 -21.37
C ALA A 45 45.78 -0.54 -22.38
N LYS A 46 45.18 -1.69 -22.01
CA LYS A 46 45.08 -2.86 -22.89
C LYS A 46 43.96 -2.69 -23.93
N ILE A 47 44.28 -2.95 -25.20
CA ILE A 47 43.33 -2.92 -26.33
C ILE A 47 42.50 -4.21 -26.31
N ASN A 48 41.17 -4.09 -26.30
CA ASN A 48 40.27 -5.23 -26.46
C ASN A 48 39.42 -5.05 -27.73
N LYS A 49 39.78 -5.77 -28.80
CA LYS A 49 38.98 -5.84 -30.04
C LYS A 49 37.83 -6.84 -29.82
N ARG A 50 36.58 -6.36 -29.81
CA ARG A 50 35.43 -7.22 -30.12
C ARG A 50 34.42 -6.51 -31.03
N LYS A 51 34.05 -7.27 -32.06
CA LYS A 51 33.13 -6.97 -33.16
C LYS A 51 31.72 -6.68 -32.65
N ASP A 52 31.09 -5.71 -33.28
CA ASP A 52 29.66 -5.44 -33.22
C ASP A 52 28.85 -6.66 -33.68
N ASN A 53 27.71 -6.89 -33.02
CA ASN A 53 26.54 -7.50 -33.64
C ASN A 53 25.30 -6.89 -32.99
N ASN A 54 24.52 -6.21 -33.83
CA ASN A 54 23.21 -5.62 -33.52
C ASN A 54 22.16 -6.71 -33.31
N LEU A 55 21.33 -6.56 -32.27
CA LEU A 55 19.91 -6.96 -32.29
C LEU A 55 19.11 -5.97 -31.40
N PRO A 56 17.87 -5.63 -31.78
CA PRO A 56 17.11 -4.52 -31.21
C PRO A 56 16.45 -4.90 -29.86
N PRO A 57 16.18 -3.92 -28.97
CA PRO A 57 15.51 -4.21 -27.70
C PRO A 57 13.99 -4.25 -27.85
N GLU A 58 13.41 -5.40 -27.52
CA GLU A 58 12.01 -5.52 -27.11
C GLU A 58 11.76 -4.76 -25.80
N HIS A 59 10.67 -4.01 -25.79
CA HIS A 59 10.15 -3.33 -24.60
C HIS A 59 9.65 -4.34 -23.57
N LEU A 60 10.38 -4.46 -22.45
CA LEU A 60 9.88 -5.07 -21.22
C LEU A 60 9.98 -4.07 -20.08
N ASP A 61 8.80 -3.76 -19.56
CA ASP A 61 8.49 -3.10 -18.31
C ASP A 61 9.29 -3.73 -17.16
N LYS A 62 10.07 -2.90 -16.45
CA LYS A 62 10.91 -3.30 -15.33
C LYS A 62 10.58 -2.41 -14.13
N SER A 63 9.60 -2.83 -13.35
CA SER A 63 9.45 -2.40 -11.96
C SER A 63 8.98 -3.55 -11.07
N ALA A 64 9.75 -4.64 -11.06
CA ALA A 64 9.71 -5.62 -9.98
C ALA A 64 11.05 -6.33 -9.89
N ARG A 65 11.99 -5.80 -9.11
CA ARG A 65 13.14 -6.57 -8.61
C ARG A 65 13.45 -6.22 -7.16
N ASN A 66 13.21 -7.24 -6.34
CA ASN A 66 14.00 -7.67 -5.19
C ASN A 66 14.16 -6.71 -4.02
N ASN A 67 13.38 -6.96 -2.96
CA ASN A 67 13.85 -6.79 -1.59
C ASN A 67 13.60 -8.07 -0.79
N THR A 68 14.60 -8.94 -0.78
CA THR A 68 14.78 -9.99 0.23
C THR A 68 15.46 -9.33 1.43
N HIS A 69 14.70 -8.93 2.46
CA HIS A 69 15.29 -8.50 3.72
C HIS A 69 15.73 -9.70 4.55
N ARG A 70 17.02 -10.05 4.42
CA ARG A 70 17.77 -10.84 5.41
C ARG A 70 17.94 -9.99 6.68
N ASN A 71 17.13 -10.24 7.70
CA ASN A 71 17.47 -9.90 9.09
C ASN A 71 17.95 -11.17 9.80
N LYS A 72 19.26 -11.42 9.76
CA LYS A 72 19.97 -12.23 10.76
C LYS A 72 20.97 -11.32 11.46
N ARG A 73 20.62 -10.83 12.65
CA ARG A 73 21.60 -10.31 13.60
C ARG A 73 21.90 -11.40 14.63
N LEU A 74 23.05 -12.03 14.42
CA LEU A 74 24.10 -12.30 15.40
C LEU A 74 23.66 -12.29 16.88
N PHE A 75 23.44 -13.47 17.44
CA PHE A 75 23.66 -13.73 18.86
C PHE A 75 25.15 -14.03 19.05
N LEU A 76 25.81 -13.32 19.95
CA LEU A 76 27.12 -13.69 20.46
C LEU A 76 27.08 -13.63 21.99
N PHE A 77 27.28 -14.81 22.56
CA PHE A 77 27.43 -15.14 23.97
C PHE A 77 28.52 -14.30 24.64
N VAL A 78 28.22 -13.72 25.82
CA VAL A 78 29.14 -13.69 26.97
C VAL A 78 28.28 -13.85 28.23
N GLY A 79 28.60 -14.84 29.05
CA GLY A 79 27.94 -15.11 30.33
C GLY A 79 28.83 -14.80 31.53
N LEU A 80 28.20 -14.91 32.71
CA LEU A 80 28.75 -14.91 34.09
C LEU A 80 29.18 -13.51 34.62
N LEU A 81 28.91 -13.06 35.86
CA LEU A 81 28.57 -13.74 37.14
C LEU A 81 28.17 -12.68 38.23
N LEU A 82 27.22 -13.02 39.14
CA LEU A 82 27.07 -12.68 40.60
C LEU A 82 27.18 -11.20 41.13
N VAL A 83 26.59 -10.72 42.24
CA VAL A 83 25.47 -11.09 43.16
C VAL A 83 25.35 -9.98 44.27
N LEU A 84 24.16 -9.82 44.88
CA LEU A 84 23.82 -9.22 46.20
C LEU A 84 24.07 -7.69 46.41
N ILE A 85 23.39 -6.87 47.25
CA ILE A 85 22.59 -6.94 48.51
C ILE A 85 21.62 -5.72 48.47
N GLY A 86 20.31 -5.80 48.78
CA GLY A 86 19.63 -5.41 50.05
C GLY A 86 19.57 -3.88 50.33
N SER A 87 18.62 -3.23 51.02
CA SER A 87 17.29 -3.50 51.61
C SER A 87 16.76 -2.15 52.18
N TYR A 88 15.46 -2.09 52.57
CA TYR A 88 14.80 -1.11 53.48
C TYR A 88 14.55 0.34 52.98
N ALA A 89 13.44 1.04 53.28
CA ALA A 89 12.41 0.87 54.31
C ALA A 89 11.01 1.38 53.86
N ALA A 90 10.00 0.89 54.56
CA ALA A 90 8.57 1.19 54.46
C ALA A 90 8.13 2.38 55.32
N PHE A 91 6.93 2.93 55.04
CA PHE A 91 6.04 3.45 56.08
C PHE A 91 4.56 3.20 55.72
N ASN A 92 3.82 2.78 56.74
CA ASN A 92 2.50 2.15 56.75
C ASN A 92 1.32 3.13 56.64
N TYR A 93 0.17 2.64 56.16
CA TYR A 93 -1.09 2.69 56.94
C TYR A 93 -1.99 1.47 56.63
N SER A 94 -2.32 0.78 57.73
CA SER A 94 -3.26 -0.33 58.03
C SER A 94 -4.74 0.11 57.88
N ASN A 95 -5.83 -0.69 57.84
CA ASN A 95 -6.23 -2.12 58.00
C ASN A 95 -7.64 -2.23 57.35
N PHE A 96 -8.06 -3.29 56.64
CA PHE A 96 -8.72 -4.56 57.07
C PHE A 96 -8.97 -5.37 55.76
N VAL A 97 -8.35 -6.53 55.43
CA VAL A 97 -8.48 -7.93 55.90
C VAL A 97 -9.92 -8.48 55.69
N ASN A 98 -10.23 -9.47 54.82
CA ASN A 98 -9.64 -10.81 54.57
C ASN A 98 -9.78 -11.23 53.06
N GLU A 99 -8.70 -11.66 52.38
CA GLU A 99 -8.25 -13.05 52.08
C GLU A 99 -9.10 -13.78 51.01
N SER A 100 -8.57 -14.27 49.87
CA SER A 100 -7.27 -14.93 49.64
C SER A 100 -6.70 -14.82 48.19
N ALA A 101 -5.50 -14.22 48.06
CA ALA A 101 -4.24 -14.66 47.40
C ALA A 101 -4.17 -15.11 45.90
N PRO A 102 -2.97 -15.11 45.24
CA PRO A 102 -2.60 -14.12 44.20
C PRO A 102 -1.97 -14.72 42.89
N PRO A 103 -1.51 -13.92 41.90
CA PRO A 103 -1.15 -14.37 40.56
C PRO A 103 0.34 -14.73 40.41
N SER A 104 0.65 -15.71 39.54
CA SER A 104 2.02 -15.96 39.04
C SER A 104 2.06 -15.86 37.52
N ALA A 105 3.08 -15.18 37.01
CA ALA A 105 3.31 -14.90 35.60
C ALA A 105 4.07 -16.00 34.84
N THR A 106 4.00 -15.90 33.51
CA THR A 106 4.89 -16.42 32.44
C THR A 106 4.78 -17.88 31.97
N LYS A 107 4.29 -18.05 30.73
CA LYS A 107 4.74 -19.03 29.70
C LYS A 107 4.11 -18.73 28.31
N GLY A 108 4.95 -18.36 27.33
CA GLY A 108 4.86 -18.66 25.88
C GLY A 108 3.65 -18.18 25.02
N PRO A 109 3.84 -17.88 23.72
CA PRO A 109 2.76 -17.44 22.84
C PRO A 109 1.93 -18.64 22.40
N GLY A 110 0.87 -18.94 23.17
CA GLY A 110 -0.12 -19.96 22.85
C GLY A 110 -1.39 -19.33 22.28
N ASN A 111 -1.77 -19.78 21.09
CA ASN A 111 -3.12 -19.88 20.54
C ASN A 111 -4.24 -19.13 21.30
N ASN A 112 -4.55 -17.91 20.84
CA ASN A 112 -5.86 -17.31 21.05
C ASN A 112 -6.70 -17.43 19.75
N SER A 113 -6.93 -18.68 19.35
CA SER A 113 -8.10 -19.04 18.54
C SER A 113 -9.11 -19.70 19.46
N GLU A 114 -10.38 -19.33 19.31
CA GLU A 114 -11.56 -19.96 19.91
C GLU A 114 -11.94 -19.55 21.34
N LYS A 115 -12.54 -18.36 21.46
CA LYS A 115 -13.83 -18.17 22.15
C LYS A 115 -14.46 -16.82 21.78
N LYS A 116 -14.76 -16.63 20.49
CA LYS A 116 -15.83 -15.69 20.09
C LYS A 116 -17.15 -16.42 20.34
N VAL A 117 -18.03 -15.82 21.13
CA VAL A 117 -19.44 -16.20 21.25
C VAL A 117 -19.97 -16.52 19.85
N LYS A 118 -20.41 -17.77 19.61
CA LYS A 118 -21.08 -18.17 18.37
C LYS A 118 -22.34 -17.32 18.25
N LYS A 119 -22.26 -16.18 17.58
CA LYS A 119 -23.42 -15.45 17.11
C LYS A 119 -24.13 -16.40 16.16
N ASN A 120 -25.38 -16.80 16.45
CA ASN A 120 -26.17 -17.58 15.50
C ASN A 120 -26.38 -16.72 14.25
N ILE A 121 -25.53 -16.93 13.25
CA ILE A 121 -25.66 -16.28 11.94
C ILE A 121 -26.78 -17.01 11.21
N PRO A 122 -27.87 -16.33 10.84
CA PRO A 122 -28.95 -16.97 10.10
C PRO A 122 -28.46 -17.39 8.72
N GLU A 123 -28.67 -18.65 8.36
CA GLU A 123 -28.44 -19.17 7.01
C GLU A 123 -29.79 -19.43 6.32
N LYS A 124 -29.84 -19.14 5.02
CA LYS A 124 -31.01 -19.43 4.16
C LYS A 124 -30.55 -20.29 2.97
N PRO A 125 -31.46 -21.06 2.35
CA PRO A 125 -31.17 -21.72 1.09
C PRO A 125 -30.72 -20.70 0.03
N THR A 126 -29.72 -21.06 -0.76
CA THR A 126 -29.31 -20.28 -1.93
C THR A 126 -30.32 -20.42 -3.06
N ILE A 127 -30.54 -19.36 -3.82
CA ILE A 127 -31.55 -19.30 -4.89
C ILE A 127 -31.10 -20.13 -6.10
N ALA A 128 -29.82 -20.06 -6.46
CA ALA A 128 -29.22 -20.89 -7.51
C ALA A 128 -27.69 -20.96 -7.32
N VAL A 129 -27.16 -22.16 -7.06
CA VAL A 129 -25.71 -22.41 -7.05
C VAL A 129 -25.28 -22.79 -8.47
N ALA A 130 -24.75 -21.83 -9.22
CA ALA A 130 -24.32 -22.08 -10.61
C ALA A 130 -22.85 -22.47 -10.72
N SER A 131 -22.05 -22.01 -9.77
CA SER A 131 -20.64 -22.30 -9.65
C SER A 131 -20.41 -23.82 -9.49
N LYS A 132 -19.62 -24.43 -10.38
CA LYS A 132 -19.20 -25.84 -10.24
C LYS A 132 -18.43 -26.05 -8.93
N LEU A 133 -17.62 -25.05 -8.56
CA LEU A 133 -16.88 -25.06 -7.31
C LEU A 133 -17.85 -24.95 -6.11
N GLY A 134 -18.88 -24.13 -6.20
CA GLY A 134 -19.91 -23.95 -5.19
C GLY A 134 -20.76 -25.18 -4.97
N GLN A 135 -21.16 -25.88 -6.04
CA GLN A 135 -21.84 -27.17 -5.96
C GLN A 135 -21.01 -28.22 -5.21
N GLN A 136 -19.68 -28.13 -5.33
CA GLN A 136 -18.75 -29.03 -4.68
C GLN A 136 -18.44 -28.64 -3.23
N LEU A 137 -18.15 -27.36 -2.97
CA LEU A 137 -17.71 -26.87 -1.67
C LEU A 137 -18.87 -26.52 -0.72
N ASN A 138 -20.05 -26.23 -1.26
CA ASN A 138 -21.28 -25.96 -0.52
C ASN A 138 -22.45 -26.86 -0.98
N PRO A 139 -22.35 -28.19 -0.80
CA PRO A 139 -23.36 -29.13 -1.29
C PRO A 139 -24.73 -28.98 -0.61
N SER A 140 -24.78 -28.38 0.58
CA SER A 140 -26.03 -28.06 1.28
C SER A 140 -26.80 -26.91 0.65
N ALA A 141 -26.18 -26.12 -0.25
CA ALA A 141 -26.80 -24.95 -0.86
C ALA A 141 -27.36 -23.98 0.20
N MET A 142 -26.62 -23.79 1.30
CA MET A 142 -26.97 -22.91 2.42
C MET A 142 -25.95 -21.78 2.51
N ALA A 143 -26.40 -20.56 2.74
CA ALA A 143 -25.53 -19.41 2.86
C ALA A 143 -26.02 -18.42 3.92
N PRO A 144 -25.09 -17.76 4.63
CA PRO A 144 -25.44 -16.79 5.67
C PRO A 144 -26.10 -15.54 5.07
N VAL A 145 -26.97 -14.91 5.85
CA VAL A 145 -27.65 -13.68 5.43
C VAL A 145 -26.80 -12.44 5.76
N ASN A 146 -26.64 -11.55 4.76
CA ASN A 146 -25.90 -10.28 4.80
C ASN A 146 -24.41 -10.42 5.18
N MET A 147 -23.82 -11.56 4.85
CA MET A 147 -22.39 -11.82 4.93
C MET A 147 -22.04 -12.99 4.01
N PHE A 148 -20.76 -13.29 3.90
CA PHE A 148 -20.26 -14.46 3.19
C PHE A 148 -19.84 -15.54 4.16
N LYS A 149 -20.06 -16.80 3.75
CA LYS A 149 -19.26 -17.94 4.20
C LYS A 149 -18.18 -18.16 3.17
N VAL A 150 -16.93 -18.24 3.61
CA VAL A 150 -15.76 -18.51 2.76
C VAL A 150 -15.23 -19.90 2.99
N PHE A 151 -14.82 -20.54 1.91
CA PHE A 151 -14.11 -21.81 1.88
C PHE A 151 -12.73 -21.57 1.28
N TYR A 152 -11.69 -21.81 2.06
CA TYR A 152 -10.30 -21.69 1.61
C TYR A 152 -9.81 -23.03 1.07
N ILE A 153 -9.21 -23.02 -0.12
CA ILE A 153 -8.73 -24.21 -0.81
C ILE A 153 -7.30 -24.01 -1.31
N ASN A 154 -6.58 -25.12 -1.45
CA ASN A 154 -5.35 -25.15 -2.22
C ASN A 154 -5.71 -25.53 -3.68
N THR A 155 -5.34 -24.73 -4.67
CA THR A 155 -5.69 -24.96 -6.08
C THR A 155 -5.01 -26.19 -6.68
N THR A 156 -3.97 -26.73 -6.03
CA THR A 156 -3.35 -28.02 -6.40
C THR A 156 -4.18 -29.23 -5.98
N ASP A 157 -5.02 -29.09 -4.95
CA ASP A 157 -6.06 -30.04 -4.57
C ASP A 157 -7.36 -29.29 -4.26
N PRO A 158 -8.07 -28.80 -5.30
CA PRO A 158 -9.19 -27.88 -5.14
C PRO A 158 -10.43 -28.56 -4.52
N LYS A 159 -10.36 -29.87 -4.27
CA LYS A 159 -11.45 -30.63 -3.65
C LYS A 159 -11.37 -30.62 -2.12
N MET A 160 -10.23 -30.28 -1.55
CA MET A 160 -10.02 -30.25 -0.12
C MET A 160 -10.23 -28.82 0.42
N VAL A 161 -11.28 -28.64 1.21
CA VAL A 161 -11.45 -27.43 2.03
C VAL A 161 -10.40 -27.47 3.15
N VAL A 162 -9.50 -26.50 3.16
CA VAL A 162 -8.47 -26.36 4.19
C VAL A 162 -9.06 -25.72 5.44
N ALA A 163 -9.91 -24.70 5.26
CA ALA A 163 -10.60 -24.00 6.33
C ALA A 163 -11.85 -23.27 5.82
N SER A 164 -12.71 -22.83 6.73
CA SER A 164 -13.84 -21.96 6.40
C SER A 164 -14.07 -20.90 7.48
N ALA A 165 -14.66 -19.78 7.09
CA ALA A 165 -14.96 -18.66 7.99
C ALA A 165 -16.19 -17.88 7.52
N TYR A 166 -16.64 -16.93 8.33
CA TYR A 166 -17.65 -15.93 7.95
C TYR A 166 -16.98 -14.56 7.81
N GLN A 167 -17.29 -13.84 6.73
CA GLN A 167 -16.69 -12.53 6.41
C GLN A 167 -17.76 -11.57 5.88
N GLU A 168 -17.61 -10.27 6.14
CA GLU A 168 -18.55 -9.25 5.64
C GLU A 168 -18.39 -8.99 4.13
N SER A 169 -17.17 -9.17 3.62
CA SER A 169 -16.82 -8.98 2.21
C SER A 169 -16.07 -10.20 1.68
N ALA A 170 -16.09 -10.39 0.35
CA ALA A 170 -15.23 -11.36 -0.30
C ALA A 170 -13.85 -10.70 -0.50
N SER A 171 -12.96 -10.97 0.46
CA SER A 171 -11.66 -10.30 0.56
C SER A 171 -10.59 -11.22 1.13
N VAL A 172 -9.36 -10.99 0.65
CA VAL A 172 -8.15 -11.61 1.19
C VAL A 172 -6.96 -10.74 0.86
N ASN A 173 -6.03 -10.64 1.82
CA ASN A 173 -4.78 -9.92 1.63
C ASN A 173 -3.69 -10.56 2.50
N TYR A 174 -2.78 -11.31 1.88
CA TYR A 174 -1.64 -11.88 2.59
C TYR A 174 -0.51 -12.26 1.62
N ILE A 175 0.68 -12.49 2.17
CA ILE A 175 1.86 -12.91 1.41
C ILE A 175 2.34 -14.28 1.87
N HIS A 176 3.02 -14.99 0.97
CA HIS A 176 3.60 -16.31 1.25
C HIS A 176 2.56 -17.35 1.66
N ASP A 177 2.60 -17.87 2.89
CA ASP A 177 1.80 -18.99 3.37
C ASP A 177 1.04 -18.66 4.66
N GLN A 178 0.88 -17.36 4.94
CA GLN A 178 0.35 -16.85 6.21
C GLN A 178 -1.08 -17.29 6.51
N LEU A 179 -1.89 -17.55 5.48
CA LEU A 179 -3.28 -17.96 5.64
C LEU A 179 -3.43 -19.48 5.52
N HIS A 180 -3.64 -20.14 6.67
CA HIS A 180 -3.85 -21.59 6.79
C HIS A 180 -2.73 -22.46 6.18
N GLY A 181 -1.53 -21.92 6.01
CA GLY A 181 -0.40 -22.64 5.42
C GLY A 181 -0.53 -22.87 3.91
N ILE A 182 -1.45 -22.18 3.22
CA ILE A 182 -1.62 -22.29 1.77
C ILE A 182 -0.67 -21.30 1.09
N PRO A 183 0.27 -21.75 0.24
CA PRO A 183 1.13 -20.84 -0.51
C PRO A 183 0.29 -19.91 -1.41
N SER A 184 0.62 -18.61 -1.47
CA SER A 184 -0.15 -17.60 -2.20
C SER A 184 -0.42 -18.01 -3.64
N LYS A 185 0.57 -18.58 -4.33
CA LYS A 185 0.45 -18.99 -5.74
C LYS A 185 -0.51 -20.15 -5.98
N ASP A 186 -0.81 -20.90 -4.92
CA ASP A 186 -1.68 -22.08 -4.95
C ASP A 186 -2.97 -21.79 -4.18
N PHE A 187 -3.27 -20.52 -3.87
CA PHE A 187 -4.43 -20.16 -3.08
C PHE A 187 -5.68 -20.03 -3.95
N GLY A 188 -6.75 -20.65 -3.50
CA GLY A 188 -8.09 -20.42 -4.02
C GLY A 188 -9.09 -20.20 -2.89
N ALA A 189 -10.19 -19.55 -3.21
CA ALA A 189 -11.28 -19.38 -2.27
C ALA A 189 -12.62 -19.27 -2.99
N TYR A 190 -13.66 -19.69 -2.28
CA TYR A 190 -15.05 -19.57 -2.68
C TYR A 190 -15.84 -18.89 -1.57
N TRP A 191 -16.47 -17.76 -1.88
CA TRP A 191 -17.38 -17.05 -0.99
C TRP A 191 -18.81 -17.24 -1.47
N VAL A 192 -19.73 -17.46 -0.52
CA VAL A 192 -21.17 -17.53 -0.80
C VAL A 192 -21.97 -16.85 0.30
N GLY A 193 -22.92 -16.02 -0.09
CA GLY A 193 -23.75 -15.25 0.85
C GLY A 193 -25.12 -14.93 0.26
N ASN A 194 -26.10 -14.75 1.13
CA ASN A 194 -27.45 -14.31 0.77
C ASN A 194 -27.65 -12.87 1.22
N PHE A 195 -27.88 -11.94 0.30
CA PHE A 195 -28.01 -10.50 0.61
C PHE A 195 -29.44 -10.04 0.39
N GLU A 196 -30.02 -9.38 1.40
CA GLU A 196 -31.39 -8.90 1.35
C GLU A 196 -31.46 -7.41 1.00
N PHE A 197 -32.15 -7.11 -0.10
CA PHE A 197 -32.40 -5.75 -0.56
C PHE A 197 -33.86 -5.38 -0.33
N LYS A 198 -34.09 -4.34 0.46
CA LYS A 198 -35.44 -3.89 0.83
C LYS A 198 -36.24 -3.33 -0.35
N ASP A 199 -35.51 -2.76 -1.30
CA ASP A 199 -36.02 -2.11 -2.50
C ASP A 199 -35.13 -2.49 -3.69
N GLU A 200 -35.67 -2.31 -4.88
CA GLU A 200 -34.88 -2.41 -6.10
C GLU A 200 -33.78 -1.33 -6.09
N VAL A 201 -32.51 -1.75 -6.28
CA VAL A 201 -31.38 -0.84 -6.13
C VAL A 201 -30.23 -1.19 -7.07
N GLU A 202 -29.64 -0.16 -7.66
CA GLU A 202 -28.41 -0.28 -8.43
C GLU A 202 -27.18 -0.20 -7.52
N ARG A 203 -26.21 -1.09 -7.76
CA ARG A 203 -24.94 -1.17 -7.03
C ARG A 203 -23.77 -1.25 -8.00
N GLU A 204 -22.65 -0.64 -7.62
CA GLU A 204 -21.36 -0.85 -8.27
C GLU A 204 -20.68 -2.06 -7.59
N ILE A 205 -20.41 -3.11 -8.37
CA ILE A 205 -19.58 -4.23 -7.94
C ILE A 205 -18.18 -3.97 -8.47
N SER A 206 -17.27 -3.71 -7.53
CA SER A 206 -15.87 -3.48 -7.80
C SER A 206 -15.05 -4.71 -7.46
N VAL A 207 -14.09 -5.03 -8.34
CA VAL A 207 -13.16 -6.14 -8.15
C VAL A 207 -11.76 -5.59 -8.30
N ALA A 208 -11.00 -5.64 -7.22
CA ALA A 208 -9.58 -5.42 -7.24
C ALA A 208 -8.86 -6.73 -6.98
N GLN A 209 -7.94 -7.04 -7.88
CA GLN A 209 -7.13 -8.25 -7.80
C GLN A 209 -5.80 -7.98 -8.51
N SER A 210 -4.81 -8.79 -8.15
CA SER A 210 -3.55 -8.87 -8.89
C SER A 210 -3.62 -9.99 -9.94
N HIS A 211 -2.51 -10.66 -10.24
CA HIS A 211 -2.37 -11.78 -11.17
C HIS A 211 -3.15 -13.04 -10.71
N ALA A 212 -4.48 -12.95 -10.78
CA ALA A 212 -5.44 -13.96 -10.35
C ALA A 212 -6.63 -14.04 -11.31
N GLU A 213 -7.48 -15.05 -11.14
CA GLU A 213 -8.77 -15.20 -11.79
C GLU A 213 -9.90 -15.07 -10.76
N THR A 214 -10.93 -14.29 -11.10
CA THR A 214 -12.13 -14.14 -10.25
C THR A 214 -13.37 -14.30 -11.10
N ARG A 215 -14.40 -14.97 -10.55
CA ARG A 215 -15.75 -15.02 -11.13
C ARG A 215 -16.77 -14.65 -10.08
N ILE A 216 -17.79 -13.90 -10.48
CA ILE A 216 -18.89 -13.52 -9.59
C ILE A 216 -20.19 -13.98 -10.23
N TYR A 217 -20.99 -14.69 -9.44
CA TYR A 217 -22.33 -15.11 -9.80
C TYR A 217 -23.35 -14.39 -8.89
N ILE A 218 -24.44 -13.91 -9.49
CA ILE A 218 -25.60 -13.40 -8.76
C ILE A 218 -26.81 -14.19 -9.23
N ASP A 219 -27.49 -14.85 -8.28
CA ASP A 219 -28.60 -15.78 -8.54
C ASP A 219 -28.29 -16.80 -9.64
N GLY A 220 -27.05 -17.31 -9.62
CA GLY A 220 -26.53 -18.27 -10.58
C GLY A 220 -26.14 -17.71 -11.96
N GLN A 221 -26.31 -16.41 -12.20
CA GLN A 221 -25.83 -15.77 -13.43
C GLN A 221 -24.41 -15.22 -13.25
N GLU A 222 -23.48 -15.60 -14.13
CA GLU A 222 -22.14 -14.99 -14.16
C GLU A 222 -22.24 -13.52 -14.57
N VAL A 223 -21.88 -12.62 -13.66
CA VAL A 223 -21.90 -11.17 -13.89
C VAL A 223 -20.50 -10.60 -14.05
N PHE A 224 -19.48 -11.28 -13.51
CA PHE A 224 -18.06 -10.94 -13.65
C PHE A 224 -17.24 -12.20 -13.90
N GLY A 225 -16.22 -12.11 -14.75
CA GLY A 225 -15.40 -13.26 -15.15
C GLY A 225 -14.46 -12.91 -16.30
N SER A 226 -14.04 -13.93 -17.06
CA SER A 226 -13.03 -13.79 -18.14
C SER A 226 -13.37 -12.72 -19.20
N LYS A 227 -14.66 -12.46 -19.43
CA LYS A 227 -15.15 -11.48 -20.42
C LYS A 227 -15.29 -10.06 -19.87
N THR A 228 -15.27 -9.89 -18.55
CA THR A 228 -15.54 -8.62 -17.87
C THR A 228 -14.37 -8.26 -16.98
N LYS A 229 -13.59 -7.24 -17.40
CA LYS A 229 -12.37 -6.81 -16.70
C LYS A 229 -12.50 -5.47 -15.98
N ARG A 230 -13.74 -4.99 -15.78
CA ARG A 230 -14.05 -3.68 -15.19
C ARG A 230 -15.15 -3.85 -14.15
N ASN A 231 -15.27 -2.85 -13.27
CA ASN A 231 -16.41 -2.72 -12.36
C ASN A 231 -17.71 -2.79 -13.15
N ILE A 232 -18.71 -3.45 -12.56
CA ILE A 232 -20.02 -3.62 -13.16
C ILE A 232 -21.07 -2.89 -12.32
N HIS A 233 -22.07 -2.33 -13.00
CA HIS A 233 -23.30 -1.94 -12.32
C HIS A 233 -24.27 -3.11 -12.40
N PHE A 234 -24.82 -3.48 -11.26
CA PHE A 234 -25.83 -4.53 -11.17
C PHE A 234 -27.07 -3.99 -10.48
N LYS A 235 -28.23 -4.28 -11.06
CA LYS A 235 -29.53 -3.87 -10.53
C LYS A 235 -30.12 -5.03 -9.75
N PHE A 236 -30.04 -4.95 -8.42
CA PHE A 236 -30.69 -5.91 -7.53
C PHE A 236 -32.19 -5.61 -7.47
N THR A 237 -33.01 -6.65 -7.60
CA THR A 237 -34.45 -6.52 -7.34
C THR A 237 -34.69 -6.52 -5.83
N LYS A 238 -35.92 -6.20 -5.42
CA LYS A 238 -36.31 -6.34 -4.02
C LYS A 238 -36.33 -7.83 -3.65
N GLY A 239 -35.70 -8.17 -2.53
CA GLY A 239 -35.71 -9.52 -1.98
C GLY A 239 -34.32 -10.04 -1.64
N LEU A 240 -34.24 -11.36 -1.52
CA LEU A 240 -32.99 -12.07 -1.26
C LEU A 240 -32.28 -12.36 -2.58
N HIS A 241 -30.96 -12.19 -2.59
CA HIS A 241 -30.10 -12.54 -3.72
C HIS A 241 -28.93 -13.39 -3.24
N THR A 242 -28.61 -14.47 -3.96
CA THR A 242 -27.41 -15.26 -3.69
C THR A 242 -26.25 -14.67 -4.46
N ILE A 243 -25.13 -14.42 -3.77
CA ILE A 243 -23.90 -13.91 -4.36
C ILE A 243 -22.79 -14.92 -4.12
N GLU A 244 -22.14 -15.35 -5.19
CA GLU A 244 -21.02 -16.28 -5.17
C GLU A 244 -19.77 -15.59 -5.75
N VAL A 245 -18.62 -15.77 -5.12
CA VAL A 245 -17.32 -15.30 -5.64
C VAL A 245 -16.35 -16.47 -5.65
N GLU A 246 -15.81 -16.78 -6.83
CA GLU A 246 -14.70 -17.72 -7.00
C GLU A 246 -13.41 -16.95 -7.21
N TYR A 247 -12.32 -17.41 -6.60
CA TYR A 247 -10.99 -16.84 -6.77
C TYR A 247 -9.93 -17.93 -6.88
N ALA A 248 -8.99 -17.75 -7.81
CA ALA A 248 -7.78 -18.54 -7.92
C ALA A 248 -6.59 -17.62 -8.18
N ASN A 249 -5.61 -17.64 -7.28
CA ASN A 249 -4.40 -16.85 -7.43
C ASN A 249 -3.35 -17.61 -8.26
N ASN A 250 -2.50 -16.86 -8.96
CA ASN A 250 -1.38 -17.40 -9.73
C ASN A 250 -0.07 -16.61 -9.46
N TRP A 251 0.02 -15.95 -8.30
CA TRP A 251 1.14 -15.07 -7.94
C TRP A 251 1.67 -15.30 -6.53
N HIS A 252 2.83 -14.75 -6.23
CA HIS A 252 3.48 -14.93 -4.92
C HIS A 252 2.89 -14.06 -3.79
N THR A 253 1.93 -13.19 -4.10
CA THR A 253 1.11 -12.45 -3.14
C THR A 253 -0.36 -12.68 -3.46
N THR A 254 -1.20 -12.67 -2.42
CA THR A 254 -2.65 -12.83 -2.54
C THR A 254 -3.32 -11.50 -2.22
N ASP A 255 -4.05 -10.96 -3.20
CA ASP A 255 -4.78 -9.70 -3.11
C ASP A 255 -6.12 -9.87 -3.86
N LEU A 256 -7.22 -9.82 -3.11
CA LEU A 256 -8.58 -9.71 -3.62
C LEU A 256 -9.40 -8.80 -2.71
N LEU A 257 -10.12 -7.87 -3.33
CA LEU A 257 -11.24 -7.18 -2.73
C LEU A 257 -12.42 -7.14 -3.70
N VAL A 258 -13.54 -7.74 -3.31
CA VAL A 258 -14.83 -7.57 -3.97
C VAL A 258 -15.76 -6.76 -3.07
N ASN A 259 -16.17 -5.61 -3.59
CA ASN A 259 -17.00 -4.65 -2.87
C ASN A 259 -18.29 -4.39 -3.65
N ILE A 260 -19.44 -4.49 -2.97
CA ILE A 260 -20.78 -4.20 -3.50
C ILE A 260 -21.25 -2.88 -2.88
N LEU A 261 -21.06 -1.78 -3.61
CA LEU A 261 -21.21 -0.43 -3.09
C LEU A 261 -22.40 0.29 -3.72
N PRO A 262 -22.99 1.28 -3.02
CA PRO A 262 -23.84 2.25 -3.70
C PRO A 262 -23.10 2.88 -4.88
N VAL A 263 -23.82 3.19 -5.96
CA VAL A 263 -23.25 3.91 -7.10
C VAL A 263 -22.94 5.34 -6.65
N VAL A 264 -21.64 5.66 -6.53
CA VAL A 264 -21.16 7.00 -6.21
C VAL A 264 -20.53 7.60 -7.47
N PRO A 265 -21.11 8.65 -8.07
CA PRO A 265 -20.57 9.25 -9.27
C PRO A 265 -19.19 9.85 -8.99
N MET A 266 -18.31 9.72 -9.98
CA MET A 266 -17.00 10.36 -9.94
C MET A 266 -17.18 11.87 -10.07
N SER A 267 -16.80 12.63 -9.05
CA SER A 267 -16.82 14.08 -9.09
C SER A 267 -15.76 14.61 -10.05
N THR A 268 -16.15 15.58 -10.87
CA THR A 268 -15.19 16.31 -11.69
C THR A 268 -14.34 17.22 -10.81
N LYS A 269 -13.16 17.63 -11.31
CA LYS A 269 -12.31 18.58 -10.57
C LYS A 269 -13.05 19.90 -10.28
N PRO A 270 -13.78 20.52 -11.23
CA PRO A 270 -14.58 21.72 -10.93
C PRO A 270 -15.66 21.50 -9.86
N GLU A 271 -16.37 20.38 -9.89
CA GLU A 271 -17.37 20.05 -8.85
C GLU A 271 -16.74 19.97 -7.46
N ALA A 272 -15.60 19.28 -7.35
CA ALA A 272 -14.84 19.17 -6.10
C ALA A 272 -14.39 20.55 -5.60
N MET A 273 -13.89 21.41 -6.49
CA MET A 273 -13.51 22.78 -6.15
C MET A 273 -14.69 23.61 -5.64
N VAL A 274 -15.85 23.53 -6.32
CA VAL A 274 -17.07 24.23 -5.88
C VAL A 274 -17.53 23.75 -4.50
N ALA A 275 -17.49 22.43 -4.26
CA ALA A 275 -17.84 21.87 -2.97
C ALA A 275 -16.90 22.34 -1.85
N ILE A 276 -15.59 22.33 -2.08
CA ILE A 276 -14.59 22.85 -1.13
C ILE A 276 -14.82 24.35 -0.87
N GLU A 277 -15.06 25.13 -1.92
CA GLU A 277 -15.27 26.57 -1.80
C GLU A 277 -16.56 26.92 -1.04
N ASN A 278 -17.63 26.15 -1.22
CA ASN A 278 -18.86 26.29 -0.45
C ASN A 278 -18.60 26.17 1.06
N VAL A 279 -17.81 25.18 1.48
CA VAL A 279 -17.43 25.02 2.90
C VAL A 279 -16.56 26.20 3.35
N ASN A 280 -15.57 26.58 2.54
CA ASN A 280 -14.63 27.67 2.88
C ASN A 280 -15.31 29.05 3.01
N ARG A 281 -16.40 29.30 2.28
CA ARG A 281 -17.19 30.54 2.40
C ARG A 281 -17.89 30.67 3.74
N GLN A 282 -18.23 29.56 4.38
CA GLN A 282 -18.96 29.54 5.65
C GLN A 282 -17.99 29.69 6.83
N GLU A 283 -16.83 29.05 6.77
CA GLU A 283 -15.88 29.01 7.86
C GLU A 283 -14.46 28.72 7.39
N LYS A 284 -13.47 29.19 8.16
CA LYS A 284 -12.07 28.85 7.91
C LYS A 284 -11.85 27.35 8.18
N THR A 285 -11.34 26.64 7.21
CA THR A 285 -11.07 25.20 7.28
C THR A 285 -9.58 24.89 7.35
N LYS A 286 -9.26 23.71 7.88
CA LYS A 286 -7.97 23.03 7.74
C LYS A 286 -8.08 21.91 6.71
N TYR A 287 -6.98 21.61 6.03
CA TYR A 287 -6.88 20.52 5.08
C TYR A 287 -5.99 19.40 5.64
N TRP A 288 -6.56 18.24 5.87
CA TRP A 288 -5.82 17.05 6.32
C TRP A 288 -5.71 16.03 5.20
N VAL A 289 -4.57 15.35 5.16
CA VAL A 289 -4.27 14.32 4.17
C VAL A 289 -3.96 13.02 4.89
N ALA A 290 -4.60 11.93 4.48
CA ALA A 290 -4.16 10.58 4.77
C ALA A 290 -3.89 9.86 3.45
N SER A 291 -2.72 9.28 3.31
CA SER A 291 -2.35 8.59 2.08
C SER A 291 -1.60 7.30 2.37
N VAL A 292 -1.93 6.27 1.59
CA VAL A 292 -1.40 4.92 1.78
C VAL A 292 -1.10 4.27 0.43
N TYR A 293 -0.17 3.33 0.36
CA TYR A 293 -0.07 2.45 -0.81
C TYR A 293 -1.21 1.42 -0.75
N ASP A 294 -1.24 0.57 0.28
CA ASP A 294 -2.29 -0.44 0.47
C ASP A 294 -2.70 -0.66 1.94
N SER A 295 -3.78 -1.39 2.18
CA SER A 295 -4.04 -1.94 3.53
C SER A 295 -3.18 -3.20 3.73
N ASP A 296 -2.78 -3.49 4.97
CA ASP A 296 -2.18 -4.78 5.36
C ASP A 296 -3.19 -5.70 6.08
N GLU A 297 -4.46 -5.27 6.18
CA GLU A 297 -5.54 -6.05 6.76
C GLU A 297 -6.18 -6.96 5.70
N MET A 298 -6.60 -8.14 6.17
CA MET A 298 -7.22 -9.19 5.33
C MET A 298 -8.46 -8.71 4.56
N ASP A 299 -9.20 -7.77 5.14
CA ASP A 299 -10.44 -7.21 4.57
C ASP A 299 -10.24 -5.84 3.91
N HIS A 300 -8.98 -5.44 3.71
CA HIS A 300 -8.56 -4.15 3.17
C HIS A 300 -9.05 -2.94 3.97
N GLN A 301 -9.44 -3.15 5.23
CA GLN A 301 -9.87 -2.07 6.10
C GLN A 301 -8.68 -1.23 6.57
N ILE A 302 -8.90 0.08 6.69
CA ILE A 302 -8.03 0.95 7.48
C ILE A 302 -8.88 1.70 8.49
N GLN A 303 -8.57 1.52 9.78
CA GLN A 303 -9.15 2.31 10.86
C GLN A 303 -8.45 3.68 10.92
N LEU A 304 -9.12 4.70 10.38
CA LEU A 304 -8.63 6.06 10.36
C LEU A 304 -9.21 6.84 11.55
N SER A 305 -8.35 7.26 12.47
CA SER A 305 -8.72 8.01 13.66
C SER A 305 -8.33 9.49 13.53
N LEU A 306 -9.33 10.36 13.44
CA LEU A 306 -9.12 11.80 13.34
C LEU A 306 -8.79 12.40 14.70
N LYS A 307 -7.71 13.19 14.78
CA LYS A 307 -7.39 14.00 15.96
C LYS A 307 -8.43 15.10 16.14
N GLU A 308 -8.56 15.59 17.37
CA GLU A 308 -9.45 16.72 17.66
C GLU A 308 -8.97 17.98 16.95
N SER A 309 -9.92 18.79 16.46
CA SER A 309 -9.61 20.08 15.86
C SER A 309 -10.60 21.15 16.30
N LYS A 310 -10.05 22.29 16.72
CA LYS A 310 -10.84 23.51 17.00
C LYS A 310 -11.39 24.13 15.71
N THR A 311 -10.73 23.88 14.58
CA THR A 311 -11.05 24.40 13.25
C THR A 311 -11.65 23.28 12.39
N PRO A 312 -12.74 23.51 11.66
CA PRO A 312 -13.32 22.55 10.72
C PRO A 312 -12.29 21.92 9.78
N VAL A 313 -12.48 20.65 9.43
CA VAL A 313 -11.53 19.88 8.62
C VAL A 313 -12.15 19.43 7.31
N ILE A 314 -11.39 19.56 6.23
CA ILE A 314 -11.61 18.89 4.95
C ILE A 314 -10.53 17.80 4.82
N LEU A 315 -10.95 16.55 4.63
CA LEU A 315 -10.06 15.38 4.59
C LEU A 315 -9.85 14.90 3.16
N PHE A 316 -8.60 14.75 2.76
CA PHE A 316 -8.19 14.11 1.50
C PHE A 316 -7.64 12.71 1.80
N LEU A 317 -8.18 11.70 1.13
CA LEU A 317 -7.75 10.31 1.20
C LEU A 317 -7.21 9.87 -0.16
N ALA A 318 -6.02 9.29 -0.20
CA ALA A 318 -5.41 8.83 -1.45
C ALA A 318 -4.71 7.49 -1.27
N SER A 319 -5.03 6.52 -2.14
CA SER A 319 -4.48 5.16 -2.07
C SER A 319 -4.01 4.59 -3.41
N TYR A 320 -3.11 3.61 -3.40
CA TYR A 320 -2.79 2.83 -4.61
C TYR A 320 -3.81 1.69 -4.78
N GLY A 321 -3.86 0.78 -3.80
CA GLY A 321 -4.87 -0.25 -3.69
C GLY A 321 -6.24 0.32 -3.30
N PRO A 322 -7.33 -0.44 -3.45
CA PRO A 322 -8.60 -0.03 -2.87
C PRO A 322 -8.57 -0.19 -1.35
N VAL A 323 -9.11 0.80 -0.63
CA VAL A 323 -9.15 0.76 0.83
C VAL A 323 -10.59 0.91 1.32
N ASN A 324 -10.96 0.08 2.29
CA ASN A 324 -12.18 0.23 3.08
C ASN A 324 -11.91 1.18 4.26
N TRP A 325 -12.05 2.48 4.02
CA TRP A 325 -11.77 3.51 5.01
C TRP A 325 -12.85 3.52 6.09
N ASN A 326 -12.47 3.22 7.34
CA ASN A 326 -13.37 3.34 8.49
C ASN A 326 -12.94 4.54 9.35
N ILE A 327 -13.68 5.63 9.23
CA ILE A 327 -13.31 6.94 9.79
C ILE A 327 -14.00 7.16 11.14
N SER A 328 -13.20 7.34 12.18
CA SER A 328 -13.66 7.71 13.52
C SER A 328 -13.19 9.12 13.91
N GLY A 329 -13.85 9.73 14.90
CA GLY A 329 -13.49 11.07 15.39
C GLY A 329 -13.99 12.24 14.52
N ALA A 330 -14.88 12.00 13.56
CA ALA A 330 -15.41 13.02 12.64
C ALA A 330 -15.99 14.25 13.37
N GLU A 331 -16.77 14.05 14.44
CA GLU A 331 -17.35 15.15 15.23
C GLU A 331 -16.28 15.97 15.96
N LYS A 332 -15.33 15.29 16.63
CA LYS A 332 -14.22 15.93 17.36
C LYS A 332 -13.29 16.71 16.43
N ALA A 333 -13.10 16.22 15.21
CA ALA A 333 -12.34 16.89 14.17
C ALA A 333 -13.14 18.00 13.46
N LYS A 334 -14.44 18.13 13.73
CA LYS A 334 -15.36 19.00 12.99
C LYS A 334 -15.26 18.76 11.47
N LEU A 335 -15.23 17.48 11.08
CA LEU A 335 -15.08 17.05 9.70
C LEU A 335 -16.27 17.52 8.86
N LYS A 336 -15.99 18.24 7.77
CA LYS A 336 -17.01 18.83 6.89
C LYS A 336 -17.20 18.06 5.59
N MET A 337 -16.15 17.41 5.09
CA MET A 337 -16.22 16.59 3.89
C MET A 337 -15.01 15.67 3.78
N VAL A 338 -15.17 14.60 2.99
CA VAL A 338 -14.09 13.70 2.59
C VAL A 338 -13.98 13.70 1.07
N LEU A 339 -12.81 13.97 0.53
CA LEU A 339 -12.46 13.70 -0.85
C LEU A 339 -11.55 12.48 -0.89
N TYR A 340 -11.86 11.50 -1.73
CA TYR A 340 -11.08 10.27 -1.78
C TYR A 340 -10.79 9.82 -3.21
N SER A 341 -9.61 9.23 -3.38
CA SER A 341 -9.16 8.61 -4.63
C SER A 341 -8.38 7.33 -4.36
N SER A 342 -8.41 6.44 -5.35
CA SER A 342 -7.55 5.26 -5.38
C SER A 342 -7.12 4.97 -6.82
N TYR A 343 -5.89 4.47 -7.01
CA TYR A 343 -5.39 4.10 -8.33
C TYR A 343 -6.14 2.87 -8.87
N LYS A 344 -6.22 1.81 -8.07
CA LYS A 344 -7.15 0.69 -8.27
C LYS A 344 -8.53 1.11 -7.75
N MET A 345 -9.60 0.82 -8.50
CA MET A 345 -10.95 1.15 -8.09
C MET A 345 -11.44 0.20 -6.98
N GLY A 346 -12.44 0.64 -6.20
CA GLY A 346 -13.12 -0.20 -5.20
C GLY A 346 -12.99 0.26 -3.75
N SER A 347 -12.33 1.40 -3.50
CA SER A 347 -12.31 2.02 -2.17
C SER A 347 -13.71 2.38 -1.69
N SER A 348 -13.97 2.16 -0.41
CA SER A 348 -15.22 2.54 0.26
C SER A 348 -14.94 3.48 1.43
N ILE A 349 -15.92 4.34 1.75
CA ILE A 349 -15.84 5.26 2.89
C ILE A 349 -16.97 4.92 3.85
N LYS A 350 -16.60 4.56 5.08
CA LYS A 350 -17.50 4.49 6.22
C LYS A 350 -17.20 5.66 7.16
N VAL A 351 -18.07 6.64 7.13
CA VAL A 351 -18.03 7.84 7.99
C VAL A 351 -19.45 8.12 8.47
N GLY A 352 -19.59 8.84 9.59
CA GLY A 352 -20.91 9.19 10.13
C GLY A 352 -21.84 9.82 9.07
N PRO A 353 -23.17 9.60 9.16
CA PRO A 353 -24.12 9.83 8.06
C PRO A 353 -24.24 11.28 7.59
N ALA A 354 -23.71 12.25 8.34
CA ALA A 354 -23.80 13.69 8.04
C ALA A 354 -22.60 14.24 7.24
N VAL A 355 -21.57 13.43 6.96
CA VAL A 355 -20.36 13.91 6.27
C VAL A 355 -20.42 13.57 4.77
N PRO A 356 -20.49 14.56 3.87
CA PRO A 356 -20.49 14.32 2.44
C PRO A 356 -19.14 13.77 1.96
N THR A 357 -19.20 12.80 1.04
CA THR A 357 -18.03 12.13 0.46
C THR A 357 -17.99 12.33 -1.05
N TYR A 358 -16.83 12.69 -1.59
CA TYR A 358 -16.61 12.93 -3.02
C TYR A 358 -15.53 12.00 -3.57
N LYS A 359 -15.92 11.11 -4.49
CA LYS A 359 -14.99 10.23 -5.22
C LYS A 359 -14.34 11.07 -6.32
N ILE A 360 -13.02 11.20 -6.31
CA ILE A 360 -12.29 11.98 -7.33
C ILE A 360 -11.28 11.10 -8.07
N SER A 361 -11.05 11.41 -9.36
CA SER A 361 -10.08 10.68 -10.17
C SER A 361 -8.68 10.76 -9.56
N TYR A 362 -7.95 9.64 -9.58
CA TYR A 362 -6.54 9.58 -9.17
C TYR A 362 -5.65 10.58 -9.92
N LYS A 363 -6.04 10.98 -11.14
CA LYS A 363 -5.34 12.04 -11.91
C LYS A 363 -5.43 13.42 -11.25
N ASN A 364 -6.45 13.65 -10.43
CA ASN A 364 -6.71 14.91 -9.73
C ASN A 364 -6.37 14.85 -8.23
N LEU A 365 -6.12 13.66 -7.68
CA LEU A 365 -5.66 13.46 -6.31
C LEU A 365 -4.83 12.16 -6.26
N THR A 366 -3.51 12.29 -6.36
CA THR A 366 -2.55 11.17 -6.34
C THR A 366 -2.21 10.80 -4.89
N LEU A 367 -1.58 9.65 -4.69
CA LEU A 367 -1.04 9.30 -3.38
C LEU A 367 0.37 9.88 -3.17
N ALA A 368 0.73 10.06 -1.90
CA ALA A 368 2.11 10.23 -1.47
C ALA A 368 2.21 9.70 -0.03
N TYR A 369 3.05 8.70 0.20
CA TYR A 369 3.20 8.11 1.54
C TYR A 369 4.45 8.61 2.30
N THR A 370 5.28 9.46 1.68
CA THR A 370 6.38 10.15 2.37
C THR A 370 6.42 11.64 2.02
N LEU A 371 6.83 12.48 2.97
CA LEU A 371 7.02 13.92 2.75
C LEU A 371 8.34 14.21 2.01
N VAL A 372 9.36 13.42 2.32
CA VAL A 372 10.71 13.47 1.74
C VAL A 372 11.04 12.07 1.23
N PRO A 373 11.44 11.94 -0.04
CA PRO A 373 11.66 10.63 -0.64
C PRO A 373 12.83 9.91 0.00
N LYS A 374 12.74 8.58 0.08
CA LYS A 374 13.85 7.74 0.49
C LYS A 374 14.77 7.54 -0.71
N CYS A 375 16.04 7.90 -0.54
CA CYS A 375 17.03 7.82 -1.61
C CYS A 375 18.12 6.80 -1.30
N SER A 376 18.58 6.10 -2.33
CA SER A 376 19.72 5.20 -2.29
C SER A 376 20.74 5.60 -3.35
N GLU A 377 22.02 5.53 -2.99
CA GLU A 377 23.13 5.81 -3.91
C GLU A 377 23.64 4.49 -4.51
N SER A 378 23.85 4.47 -5.82
CA SER A 378 24.47 3.37 -6.55
C SER A 378 25.51 3.94 -7.51
N GLY A 379 26.77 3.91 -7.07
CA GLY A 379 27.88 4.56 -7.76
C GLY A 379 27.65 6.08 -7.90
N ASN A 380 27.56 6.55 -9.15
CA ASN A 380 27.38 7.97 -9.48
C ASN A 380 25.91 8.35 -9.71
N ARG A 381 24.96 7.50 -9.31
CA ARG A 381 23.53 7.75 -9.44
C ARG A 381 22.87 7.69 -8.07
N MET A 382 21.90 8.55 -7.86
CA MET A 382 21.00 8.48 -6.73
C MET A 382 19.60 8.17 -7.23
N HIS A 383 19.01 7.10 -6.70
CA HIS A 383 17.63 6.71 -6.96
C HIS A 383 16.79 7.09 -5.76
N CYS A 384 15.75 7.89 -5.97
CA CYS A 384 14.81 8.31 -4.94
C CYS A 384 13.44 7.72 -5.27
N GLU A 385 12.93 6.90 -4.36
CA GLU A 385 11.60 6.33 -4.49
C GLU A 385 10.55 7.40 -4.18
N GLY A 386 9.50 7.48 -5.01
CA GLY A 386 8.38 8.41 -4.80
C GLY A 386 8.76 9.88 -4.80
N GLU A 387 9.83 10.25 -5.52
CA GLU A 387 10.35 11.61 -5.54
C GLU A 387 9.27 12.66 -5.87
N GLU A 388 8.48 12.42 -6.91
CA GLU A 388 7.47 13.37 -7.38
C GLU A 388 6.13 13.24 -6.67
N ASP A 389 5.94 12.24 -5.81
CA ASP A 389 4.63 11.91 -5.26
C ASP A 389 4.09 13.03 -4.37
N PHE A 390 4.87 13.46 -3.37
CA PHE A 390 4.45 14.53 -2.47
C PHE A 390 4.29 15.89 -3.17
N PRO A 391 5.23 16.39 -4.00
CA PRO A 391 5.03 17.62 -4.77
C PRO A 391 3.81 17.57 -5.67
N ARG A 392 3.55 16.43 -6.33
CA ARG A 392 2.40 16.25 -7.19
C ARG A 392 1.09 16.29 -6.41
N LEU A 393 1.00 15.57 -5.29
CA LEU A 393 -0.16 15.63 -4.39
C LEU A 393 -0.41 17.04 -3.88
N MET A 394 0.65 17.72 -3.45
CA MET A 394 0.59 19.12 -2.99
C MET A 394 0.06 20.06 -4.08
N GLY A 395 0.56 19.94 -5.31
CA GLY A 395 0.09 20.75 -6.45
C GLY A 395 -1.37 20.46 -6.82
N GLN A 396 -1.83 19.23 -6.66
CA GLN A 396 -3.23 18.89 -6.87
C GLN A 396 -4.15 19.45 -5.79
N ILE A 397 -3.76 19.37 -4.52
CA ILE A 397 -4.53 19.97 -3.41
C ILE A 397 -4.54 21.49 -3.54
N ASP A 398 -3.42 22.11 -3.91
CA ASP A 398 -3.33 23.54 -4.20
C ASP A 398 -4.36 23.95 -5.27
N GLN A 399 -4.44 23.19 -6.37
CA GLN A 399 -5.43 23.43 -7.42
C GLN A 399 -6.87 23.21 -6.96
N LEU A 400 -7.13 22.21 -6.11
CA LEU A 400 -8.47 21.92 -5.58
C LEU A 400 -8.96 22.96 -4.57
N THR A 401 -8.03 23.58 -3.85
CA THR A 401 -8.32 24.48 -2.72
C THR A 401 -8.04 25.95 -3.03
N ASN A 402 -7.73 26.26 -4.29
CA ASN A 402 -7.41 27.60 -4.79
C ASN A 402 -6.22 28.24 -4.06
N GLY A 403 -5.08 27.56 -4.06
CA GLY A 403 -3.80 28.07 -3.56
C GLY A 403 -3.50 27.73 -2.09
N LYS A 404 -4.30 26.87 -1.45
CA LYS A 404 -4.10 26.50 -0.04
C LYS A 404 -3.33 25.19 0.09
N LYS A 405 -2.56 25.09 1.16
CA LYS A 405 -1.72 23.93 1.48
C LYS A 405 -2.36 23.10 2.59
N PRO A 406 -2.14 21.77 2.62
CA PRO A 406 -2.43 20.93 3.77
C PRO A 406 -1.88 21.47 5.09
N ASP A 407 -2.68 21.40 6.14
CA ASP A 407 -2.30 21.70 7.52
C ASP A 407 -1.79 20.46 8.27
N GLY A 408 -2.07 19.27 7.74
CA GLY A 408 -1.71 18.01 8.38
C GLY A 408 -1.64 16.86 7.39
N PHE A 409 -0.73 15.92 7.67
CA PHE A 409 -0.42 14.80 6.79
C PHE A 409 -0.14 13.52 7.58
N THR A 410 -0.62 12.40 7.04
CA THR A 410 -0.29 11.04 7.46
C THR A 410 -0.03 10.22 6.22
N GLY A 411 1.13 9.60 6.13
CA GLY A 411 1.54 8.84 4.96
C GLY A 411 2.27 7.59 5.39
N VAL A 412 1.79 6.42 4.98
CA VAL A 412 2.45 5.13 5.22
C VAL A 412 2.42 4.29 3.96
N TYR A 413 3.35 3.35 3.81
CA TYR A 413 3.32 2.44 2.67
C TYR A 413 2.12 1.50 2.82
N ASP A 414 2.10 0.67 3.86
CA ASP A 414 0.92 -0.14 4.23
C ASP A 414 0.54 0.08 5.69
N GLY A 415 -0.71 -0.19 6.06
CA GLY A 415 -1.12 -0.25 7.47
C GLY A 415 -2.62 -0.30 7.72
N GLY A 416 -3.04 -1.04 8.75
CA GLY A 416 -4.45 -1.25 9.13
C GLY A 416 -5.05 -0.18 10.02
N SER A 417 -4.24 0.75 10.55
CA SER A 417 -4.73 1.87 11.35
C SER A 417 -3.87 3.11 11.19
N LEU A 418 -4.51 4.29 11.11
CA LEU A 418 -3.84 5.58 10.93
C LEU A 418 -4.40 6.62 11.90
N SER A 419 -3.53 7.44 12.48
CA SER A 419 -3.92 8.63 13.26
C SER A 419 -3.68 9.89 12.43
N VAL A 420 -4.72 10.67 12.16
CA VAL A 420 -4.66 11.79 11.22
C VAL A 420 -4.97 13.13 11.88
N PRO A 421 -4.08 14.14 11.75
CA PRO A 421 -2.77 14.08 11.11
C PRO A 421 -1.70 13.55 12.06
N GLU A 422 -0.80 12.70 11.57
CA GLU A 422 0.41 12.32 12.30
C GLU A 422 1.40 13.49 12.37
N VAL A 423 1.57 14.21 11.25
CA VAL A 423 2.46 15.37 11.12
C VAL A 423 1.65 16.63 10.87
N ILE A 424 1.89 17.67 11.67
CA ILE A 424 1.36 19.02 11.41
C ILE A 424 2.27 19.71 10.39
N LEU A 425 1.66 20.30 9.36
CA LEU A 425 2.36 20.98 8.26
C LEU A 425 2.25 22.50 8.44
N ASP A 426 3.01 23.02 9.39
CA ASP A 426 3.20 24.47 9.56
C ASP A 426 4.30 25.03 8.62
N GLN A 427 4.53 26.33 8.70
CA GLN A 427 5.52 27.01 7.86
C GLN A 427 6.93 26.46 8.05
N ASP A 428 7.33 26.14 9.27
CA ASP A 428 8.68 25.65 9.56
C ASP A 428 8.86 24.21 9.12
N ARG A 429 7.81 23.40 9.23
CA ARG A 429 7.78 22.05 8.67
C ARG A 429 7.92 22.08 7.15
N TYR A 430 7.21 22.98 6.45
CA TYR A 430 7.36 23.15 5.01
C TYR A 430 8.77 23.60 4.61
N LYS A 431 9.36 24.55 5.34
CA LYS A 431 10.76 24.98 5.10
C LYS A 431 11.73 23.81 5.27
N ASN A 432 11.57 23.01 6.33
CA ASN A 432 12.42 21.86 6.60
C ASN A 432 12.32 20.82 5.47
N ILE A 433 11.09 20.46 5.06
CA ILE A 433 10.86 19.54 3.93
C ILE A 433 11.57 20.08 2.67
N GLN A 434 11.40 21.36 2.34
CA GLN A 434 12.03 21.95 1.18
C GLN A 434 13.57 21.93 1.28
N GLN A 435 14.14 22.20 2.45
CA GLN A 435 15.58 22.16 2.68
C GLN A 435 16.13 20.74 2.48
N GLN A 436 15.46 19.71 3.00
CA GLN A 436 15.86 18.31 2.82
C GLN A 436 15.82 17.92 1.34
N ARG A 437 14.75 18.28 0.63
CA ARG A 437 14.60 18.02 -0.81
C ARG A 437 15.65 18.75 -1.64
N ASN A 438 15.96 20.00 -1.31
CA ASN A 438 17.04 20.74 -1.96
C ASN A 438 18.43 20.11 -1.70
N ALA A 439 18.64 19.51 -0.52
CA ALA A 439 19.86 18.76 -0.23
C ALA A 439 19.98 17.49 -1.08
N ILE A 440 18.88 16.75 -1.26
CA ILE A 440 18.79 15.60 -2.17
C ILE A 440 19.14 16.02 -3.60
N GLU A 441 18.58 17.12 -4.09
CA GLU A 441 18.87 17.60 -5.45
C GLU A 441 20.32 18.06 -5.63
N ARG A 442 20.91 18.71 -4.62
CA ARG A 442 22.35 19.02 -4.64
C ARG A 442 23.19 17.75 -4.69
N ARG A 443 22.85 16.75 -3.87
CA ARG A 443 23.57 15.47 -3.82
C ARG A 443 23.48 14.71 -5.15
N LYS A 444 22.32 14.70 -5.80
CA LYS A 444 22.15 14.16 -7.16
C LYS A 444 23.09 14.82 -8.15
N LYS A 445 23.16 16.14 -8.15
CA LYS A 445 24.03 16.91 -9.05
C LYS A 445 25.52 16.63 -8.78
N GLU A 446 25.91 16.48 -7.51
CA GLU A 446 27.26 16.07 -7.12
C GLU A 446 27.62 14.66 -7.58
N LEU A 447 26.72 13.68 -7.43
CA LEU A 447 26.96 12.32 -7.89
C LEU A 447 27.02 12.27 -9.43
N ALA A 448 26.12 12.97 -10.10
CA ALA A 448 26.11 13.07 -11.55
C ALA A 448 27.38 13.76 -12.11
N SER A 449 27.96 14.72 -11.38
CA SER A 449 29.22 15.38 -11.78
C SER A 449 30.46 14.49 -11.58
N ARG A 450 30.37 13.47 -10.71
CA ARG A 450 31.37 12.39 -10.57
C ARG A 450 31.28 11.35 -11.67
N SER A 451 30.20 11.33 -12.47
CA SER A 451 30.13 10.47 -13.66
C SER A 451 31.21 10.84 -14.66
N ILE A 452 32.06 9.86 -14.99
CA ILE A 452 33.21 10.01 -15.88
C ILE A 452 32.82 10.45 -17.31
N ASP A 453 31.52 10.41 -17.65
CA ASP A 453 30.99 10.93 -18.91
C ASP A 453 31.22 12.44 -19.09
N LYS A 454 31.48 13.19 -18.00
CA LYS A 454 31.92 14.59 -18.04
C LYS A 454 33.43 14.78 -17.93
N VAL A 455 34.18 13.71 -17.71
CA VAL A 455 35.65 13.76 -17.70
C VAL A 455 36.18 13.76 -19.13
N PHE A 456 35.45 13.17 -20.08
CA PHE A 456 35.86 13.04 -21.49
C PHE A 456 35.00 13.81 -22.53
N ASN A 457 33.96 14.55 -22.15
CA ASN A 457 33.32 15.53 -23.03
C ASN A 457 33.95 16.92 -22.86
#